data_AF-A0A2S0VTH4-F1
#
_entry.id   AF-A0A2S0VTH4-F1
#
_cell.length_a   1.000
_cell.length_b   1.000
_cell.length_c   1.000
_cell.angle_alpha   90.00
_cell.angle_beta   90.00
_cell.angle_gamma   90.00
#
_symmetry.space_group_name_H-M   'P 1'
#
loop_
_entity.id
_entity.type
_entity.pdbx_description
1 polymer ?
#
loop_
_entity_poly.entity_id
_entity_poly.type
_entity_poly.pdbx_seq_one_letter_code
_entity_poly.pdbx_strand_id
1 'polypeptide(L)'
;MNAHQFLARLQQGYDFNTTHRIFSQSGFSSCWKQWLTLELASVLASDSNIEQLETDVFYPAPNERQQALEQAQEKSQTKTQKKPQISDKKSPEANEKNNEKAIDKTFVETGFLRVQNGGDVSVTTRKTSASRCDFAFKQKEQSYFFELRCSHTDTYTKQKDLNKCLADIERINALKAANPELEIACLFAIYGVLTPQDTKALSLLDNNQFCSYALDPNLTGSSSISRLAHVKHSGKPRLILGMYSA
;
A
#
# COMPACT_ATOMS: atom_id res chain seq x y z
N MET A 1 1.54 6.17 6.79
CA MET A 1 0.28 6.57 7.48
C MET A 1 -0.25 5.35 8.18
N ASN A 2 -0.47 5.40 9.50
CA ASN A 2 -0.90 4.19 10.20
C ASN A 2 -2.39 3.88 9.93
N ALA A 3 -2.77 2.61 10.06
CA ALA A 3 -4.12 2.15 9.75
C ALA A 3 -5.20 2.88 10.58
N HIS A 4 -4.92 3.15 11.85
CA HIS A 4 -5.86 3.85 12.73
C HIS A 4 -6.16 5.29 12.26
N GLN A 5 -5.14 6.04 11.82
CA GLN A 5 -5.30 7.40 11.29
C GLN A 5 -6.15 7.40 10.02
N PHE A 6 -5.92 6.44 9.13
CA PHE A 6 -6.71 6.30 7.90
C PHE A 6 -8.19 5.97 8.21
N LEU A 7 -8.42 4.96 9.04
CA LEU A 7 -9.77 4.55 9.44
C LEU A 7 -10.51 5.67 10.19
N ALA A 8 -9.81 6.43 11.05
CA ALA A 8 -10.41 7.58 11.74
C ALA A 8 -10.84 8.69 10.76
N ARG A 9 -10.07 8.91 9.68
CA ARG A 9 -10.47 9.83 8.62
C ARG A 9 -11.72 9.35 7.89
N LEU A 10 -11.76 8.06 7.51
CA LEU A 10 -12.95 7.48 6.89
C LEU A 10 -14.18 7.57 7.79
N GLN A 11 -14.02 7.33 9.09
CA GLN A 11 -15.10 7.46 10.05
C GLN A 11 -15.74 8.87 10.04
N GLN A 12 -14.94 9.91 9.83
CA GLN A 12 -15.40 11.30 9.84
C GLN A 12 -16.00 11.75 8.51
N GLY A 13 -15.47 11.26 7.38
CA GLY A 13 -15.82 11.75 6.05
C GLY A 13 -16.71 10.85 5.19
N TYR A 14 -16.85 9.57 5.55
CA TYR A 14 -17.53 8.58 4.70
C TYR A 14 -19.01 8.39 5.06
N ASP A 15 -19.89 8.40 4.05
CA ASP A 15 -21.32 8.16 4.23
C ASP A 15 -21.66 6.65 4.20
N PHE A 16 -21.61 6.05 5.38
CA PHE A 16 -22.00 4.65 5.58
C PHE A 16 -23.50 4.37 5.31
N ASN A 17 -24.37 5.38 5.39
CA ASN A 17 -25.81 5.18 5.11
C ASN A 17 -26.05 5.01 3.61
N THR A 18 -25.41 5.84 2.79
CA THR A 18 -25.46 5.69 1.33
C THR A 18 -24.92 4.33 0.89
N THR A 19 -23.83 3.89 1.51
CA THR A 19 -23.27 2.54 1.29
C THR A 19 -24.26 1.44 1.64
N HIS A 20 -24.88 1.50 2.81
CA HIS A 20 -25.88 0.52 3.23
C HIS A 20 -27.03 0.42 2.22
N ARG A 21 -27.52 1.57 1.71
CA ARG A 21 -28.55 1.62 0.68
C ARG A 21 -28.12 0.94 -0.63
N ILE A 22 -26.87 1.13 -1.06
CA ILE A 22 -26.36 0.54 -2.30
C ILE A 22 -26.08 -0.96 -2.12
N PHE A 23 -25.46 -1.33 -0.99
CA PHE A 23 -25.04 -2.70 -0.74
C PHE A 23 -26.20 -3.61 -0.33
N SER A 24 -27.31 -3.06 0.16
CA SER A 24 -28.56 -3.81 0.37
C SER A 24 -29.26 -4.16 -0.95
N GLN A 25 -28.89 -3.55 -2.08
CA GLN A 25 -29.45 -3.83 -3.39
C GLN A 25 -28.60 -4.90 -4.10
N SER A 26 -29.17 -6.11 -4.29
CA SER A 26 -28.46 -7.27 -4.84
C SER A 26 -27.86 -7.04 -6.24
N GLY A 27 -28.47 -6.17 -7.04
CA GLY A 27 -28.04 -5.85 -8.41
C GLY A 27 -26.68 -5.17 -8.53
N PHE A 28 -26.16 -4.56 -7.46
CA PHE A 28 -24.92 -3.78 -7.50
C PHE A 28 -23.69 -4.54 -7.00
N SER A 29 -23.83 -5.77 -6.52
CA SER A 29 -22.73 -6.58 -5.95
C SER A 29 -21.51 -6.70 -6.89
N SER A 30 -21.73 -6.72 -8.21
CA SER A 30 -20.66 -6.83 -9.20
C SER A 30 -19.82 -5.55 -9.39
N CYS A 31 -20.34 -4.38 -9.00
CA CYS A 31 -19.68 -3.08 -9.18
C CYS A 31 -19.25 -2.43 -7.86
N TRP A 32 -19.42 -3.13 -6.73
CA TRP A 32 -19.06 -2.62 -5.41
C TRP A 32 -17.63 -2.14 -5.32
N LYS A 33 -16.70 -2.88 -5.93
CA LYS A 33 -15.29 -2.53 -5.87
C LYS A 33 -15.03 -1.18 -6.54
N GLN A 34 -15.48 -1.01 -7.78
CA GLN A 34 -15.28 0.23 -8.53
C GLN A 34 -15.96 1.41 -7.84
N TRP A 35 -17.21 1.22 -7.38
CA TRP A 35 -17.94 2.25 -6.67
C TRP A 35 -17.23 2.65 -5.36
N LEU A 36 -16.86 1.68 -4.53
CA LEU A 36 -16.23 1.93 -3.24
C LEU A 36 -14.82 2.51 -3.41
N THR A 37 -14.06 2.10 -4.43
CA THR A 37 -12.77 2.74 -4.77
C THR A 37 -12.96 4.23 -5.04
N LEU A 38 -13.95 4.61 -5.84
CA LEU A 38 -14.24 6.01 -6.15
C LEU A 38 -14.70 6.80 -4.92
N GLU A 39 -15.57 6.23 -4.09
CA GLU A 39 -16.05 6.89 -2.87
C GLU A 39 -14.93 7.11 -1.85
N LEU A 40 -14.09 6.08 -1.60
CA LEU A 40 -12.96 6.21 -0.69
C LEU A 40 -11.93 7.23 -1.22
N ALA A 41 -11.65 7.19 -2.51
CA ALA A 41 -10.79 8.18 -3.17
C ALA A 41 -11.37 9.60 -3.04
N SER A 42 -12.69 9.77 -3.21
CA SER A 42 -13.39 11.06 -3.06
C SER A 42 -13.33 11.59 -1.63
N VAL A 43 -13.47 10.74 -0.61
CA VAL A 43 -13.30 11.16 0.80
C VAL A 43 -11.89 11.70 1.01
N LEU A 44 -10.87 11.07 0.44
CA LEU A 44 -9.49 11.52 0.56
C LEU A 44 -9.22 12.80 -0.24
N ALA A 45 -9.82 12.95 -1.42
CA ALA A 45 -9.70 14.15 -2.25
C ALA A 45 -10.19 15.43 -1.53
N SER A 46 -11.08 15.29 -0.56
CA SER A 46 -11.59 16.42 0.22
C SER A 46 -10.59 16.97 1.26
N ASP A 47 -9.51 16.24 1.54
CA ASP A 47 -8.47 16.67 2.49
C ASP A 47 -7.43 17.55 1.77
N SER A 48 -7.28 18.79 2.23
CA SER A 48 -6.36 19.78 1.65
C SER A 48 -4.89 19.39 1.72
N ASN A 49 -4.54 18.36 2.49
CA ASN A 49 -3.17 17.85 2.57
C ASN A 49 -2.85 16.81 1.48
N ILE A 50 -3.82 16.42 0.66
CA ILE A 50 -3.60 15.50 -0.45
C ILE A 50 -3.18 16.29 -1.69
N GLU A 51 -1.96 16.04 -2.15
CA GLU A 51 -1.36 16.72 -3.30
C GLU A 51 -1.81 16.12 -4.63
N GLN A 52 -2.01 14.80 -4.64
CA GLN A 52 -2.28 14.03 -5.84
C GLN A 52 -3.07 12.79 -5.45
N LEU A 53 -4.03 12.42 -6.29
CA LEU A 53 -4.87 11.23 -6.15
C LEU A 53 -5.02 10.57 -7.51
N GLU A 54 -4.75 9.28 -7.58
CA GLU A 54 -4.80 8.50 -8.82
C GLU A 54 -5.50 7.16 -8.58
N THR A 55 -6.05 6.59 -9.66
CA THR A 55 -6.65 5.25 -9.67
C THR A 55 -5.89 4.35 -10.63
N ASP A 56 -5.93 3.03 -10.43
CA ASP A 56 -5.22 2.04 -11.26
C ASP A 56 -3.70 2.30 -11.35
N VAL A 57 -3.06 2.54 -10.21
CA VAL A 57 -1.65 2.96 -10.14
C VAL A 57 -0.71 1.76 -10.05
N PHE A 58 0.39 1.79 -10.80
CA PHE A 58 1.41 0.75 -10.77
C PHE A 58 2.45 1.02 -9.69
N TYR A 59 2.93 -0.02 -9.03
CA TYR A 59 3.99 0.13 -8.02
C TYR A 59 5.33 0.45 -8.69
N PRO A 60 5.97 1.59 -8.37
CA PRO A 60 7.27 1.92 -8.93
C PRO A 60 8.34 0.96 -8.40
N ALA A 61 9.24 0.54 -9.29
CA ALA A 61 10.48 -0.08 -8.85
C ALA A 61 11.30 0.93 -8.05
N PRO A 62 12.14 0.48 -7.09
CA PRO A 62 13.10 1.36 -6.44
C PRO A 62 13.90 2.11 -7.49
N ASN A 63 14.15 3.41 -7.29
CA ASN A 63 15.03 4.16 -8.18
C ASN A 63 16.41 3.50 -8.16
N GLU A 64 16.79 2.81 -9.24
CA GLU A 64 18.11 2.20 -9.40
C GLU A 64 19.24 3.22 -9.18
N ARG A 65 18.96 4.50 -9.43
CA ARG A 65 19.87 5.62 -9.19
C ARG A 65 20.11 5.91 -7.71
N GLN A 66 19.07 5.82 -6.86
CA GLN A 66 19.22 5.96 -5.40
C GLN A 66 19.98 4.77 -4.82
N GLN A 67 19.64 3.55 -5.25
CA GLN A 67 20.36 2.35 -4.83
C GLN A 67 21.83 2.34 -5.27
N ALA A 68 22.13 2.80 -6.49
CA ALA A 68 23.50 2.94 -6.97
C ALA A 68 24.28 4.03 -6.22
N LEU A 69 23.62 5.13 -5.84
CA LEU A 69 24.23 6.21 -5.04
C LEU A 69 24.53 5.75 -3.60
N GLU A 70 23.61 5.04 -2.95
CA GLU A 70 23.80 4.48 -1.61
C GLU A 70 24.92 3.43 -1.60
N GLN A 71 24.93 2.51 -2.57
CA GLN A 71 26.01 1.52 -2.71
C GLN A 71 27.37 2.15 -3.03
N ALA A 72 27.39 3.26 -3.79
CA ALA A 72 28.62 4.00 -4.05
C ALA A 72 29.12 4.75 -2.81
N GLN A 73 28.21 5.29 -1.99
CA GLN A 73 28.54 5.94 -0.71
C GLN A 73 29.10 4.93 0.31
N GLU A 74 28.52 3.74 0.43
CA GLU A 74 29.02 2.67 1.32
C GLU A 74 30.42 2.17 0.91
N LYS A 75 30.67 1.98 -0.39
CA LYS A 75 31.99 1.60 -0.93
C LYS A 75 33.06 2.67 -0.75
N SER A 76 32.65 3.94 -0.62
CA SER A 76 33.56 5.07 -0.42
C SER A 76 33.96 5.23 1.05
N GLN A 77 33.07 4.91 2.00
CA GLN A 77 33.37 4.94 3.44
C GLN A 77 34.31 3.79 3.87
N THR A 78 34.27 2.65 3.18
CA THR A 78 35.16 1.50 3.47
C THR A 78 36.60 1.68 2.97
N LYS A 79 36.90 2.66 2.10
CA LYS A 79 38.25 2.89 1.56
C LYS A 79 39.13 3.87 2.36
N THR A 80 38.59 4.62 3.31
CA THR A 80 39.31 5.72 3.99
C THR A 80 40.20 5.28 5.16
N GLN A 81 40.34 3.99 5.45
CA GLN A 81 41.21 3.48 6.53
C GLN A 81 42.56 2.87 6.08
N LYS A 82 43.05 3.18 4.88
CA LYS A 82 44.46 2.91 4.52
C LYS A 82 45.27 4.19 4.41
N LYS A 83 45.87 4.58 5.53
CA LYS A 83 46.85 5.65 5.70
C LYS A 83 48.13 5.34 4.90
N PRO A 84 48.56 6.15 3.93
CA PRO A 84 49.90 6.09 3.38
C PRO A 84 50.81 7.07 4.13
N GLN A 85 51.99 6.60 4.54
CA GLN A 85 53.07 7.46 5.02
C GLN A 85 53.62 8.31 3.86
N ILE A 86 53.87 9.58 4.20
CA ILE A 86 54.30 10.68 3.35
C ILE A 86 55.77 10.51 2.95
N SER A 87 56.08 10.74 1.67
CA SER A 87 57.39 11.29 1.28
C SER A 87 57.24 12.24 0.08
N ASP A 88 57.96 13.34 0.19
CA ASP A 88 57.90 14.55 -0.61
C ASP A 88 58.26 14.37 -2.10
N LYS A 89 57.58 15.12 -2.99
CA LYS A 89 58.20 16.13 -3.89
C LYS A 89 57.25 16.70 -4.95
N LYS A 90 57.32 18.03 -5.05
CA LYS A 90 57.25 18.94 -6.23
C LYS A 90 56.07 18.84 -7.22
N SER A 91 55.34 19.96 -7.28
CA SER A 91 54.46 20.46 -8.35
C SER A 91 55.15 20.49 -9.73
N PRO A 92 54.38 20.38 -10.82
CA PRO A 92 53.90 21.61 -11.48
C PRO A 92 52.48 21.55 -12.06
N GLU A 93 52.06 22.74 -12.50
CA GLU A 93 50.78 23.21 -13.03
C GLU A 93 50.30 22.56 -14.35
N ALA A 94 49.02 22.87 -14.66
CA ALA A 94 48.35 22.93 -15.97
C ALA A 94 47.66 21.67 -16.51
N ASN A 95 46.33 21.65 -16.44
CA ASN A 95 45.41 21.69 -17.60
C ASN A 95 43.96 21.49 -17.14
N GLU A 96 43.24 22.60 -16.92
CA GLU A 96 41.78 22.60 -16.99
C GLU A 96 41.37 22.54 -18.46
N LYS A 97 41.13 21.32 -18.96
CA LYS A 97 40.43 21.11 -20.23
C LYS A 97 39.24 20.19 -20.02
N ASN A 98 38.06 20.79 -20.15
CA ASN A 98 36.84 20.26 -20.73
C ASN A 98 36.57 18.77 -20.50
N ASN A 99 35.75 18.49 -19.49
CA ASN A 99 35.02 17.23 -19.43
C ASN A 99 33.58 17.44 -18.92
N GLU A 100 32.88 18.43 -19.47
CA GLU A 100 31.42 18.40 -19.53
C GLU A 100 31.03 17.42 -20.65
N LYS A 101 31.22 16.12 -20.38
CA LYS A 101 30.61 15.08 -21.17
C LYS A 101 29.10 15.18 -20.98
N ALA A 102 28.42 15.42 -22.10
CA ALA A 102 27.02 15.18 -22.36
C ALA A 102 26.36 14.29 -21.29
N ILE A 103 25.54 14.91 -20.44
CA ILE A 103 24.51 14.19 -19.69
C ILE A 103 23.48 13.82 -20.75
N ASP A 104 23.73 12.68 -21.39
CA ASP A 104 22.78 11.99 -22.24
C ASP A 104 21.47 11.90 -21.45
N LYS A 105 20.42 12.57 -21.95
CA LYS A 105 19.05 12.44 -21.44
C LYS A 105 18.55 11.05 -21.81
N THR A 106 19.17 10.03 -21.22
CA THR A 106 18.63 8.69 -21.16
C THR A 106 17.32 8.83 -20.41
N PHE A 107 16.22 8.74 -21.16
CA PHE A 107 14.90 8.50 -20.61
C PHE A 107 15.05 7.24 -19.76
N VAL A 108 15.15 7.39 -18.45
CA VAL A 108 15.13 6.26 -17.54
C VAL A 108 13.72 5.71 -17.67
N GLU A 109 13.56 4.62 -18.41
CA GLU A 109 12.29 3.90 -18.42
C GLU A 109 11.96 3.55 -16.98
N THR A 110 10.91 4.15 -16.44
CA THR A 110 10.47 3.90 -15.08
C THR A 110 10.03 2.43 -15.00
N GLY A 111 10.83 1.61 -14.31
CA GLY A 111 10.48 0.23 -14.02
C GLY A 111 9.33 0.14 -13.02
N PHE A 112 8.55 -0.93 -13.11
CA PHE A 112 7.46 -1.26 -12.19
C PHE A 112 7.73 -2.59 -11.51
N LEU A 113 7.28 -2.74 -10.27
CA LEU A 113 7.32 -4.03 -9.59
C LEU A 113 6.25 -4.97 -10.13
N ARG A 114 6.60 -6.25 -10.24
CA ARG A 114 5.73 -7.35 -10.62
C ARG A 114 5.88 -8.50 -9.64
N VAL A 115 4.75 -8.97 -9.14
CA VAL A 115 4.63 -10.24 -8.40
C VAL A 115 3.51 -11.07 -9.04
N GLN A 116 3.81 -12.32 -9.36
CA GLN A 116 2.83 -13.26 -9.93
C GLN A 116 2.69 -14.49 -9.06
N ASN A 117 1.44 -14.82 -8.69
CA ASN A 117 1.07 -16.11 -8.07
C ASN A 117 1.95 -16.53 -6.88
N GLY A 118 2.37 -15.59 -6.03
CA GLY A 118 3.25 -15.87 -4.89
C GLY A 118 4.71 -16.14 -5.24
N GLY A 119 5.13 -15.86 -6.47
CA GLY A 119 6.54 -15.92 -6.90
C GLY A 119 7.34 -14.68 -6.51
N ASP A 120 8.61 -14.67 -6.90
CA ASP A 120 9.56 -13.60 -6.58
C ASP A 120 9.16 -12.25 -7.18
N VAL A 121 9.57 -11.17 -6.50
CA VAL A 121 9.42 -9.80 -7.00
C VAL A 121 10.41 -9.58 -8.14
N SER A 122 9.92 -9.07 -9.27
CA SER A 122 10.73 -8.71 -10.44
C SER A 122 10.41 -7.29 -10.90
N VAL A 123 11.33 -6.68 -11.64
CA VAL A 123 11.12 -5.38 -12.29
C VAL A 123 10.68 -5.60 -13.74
N THR A 124 9.71 -4.83 -14.21
CA THR A 124 9.25 -4.82 -15.60
C THR A 124 8.99 -3.41 -16.09
N THR A 125 9.27 -3.13 -17.36
CA THR A 125 8.90 -1.86 -18.02
C THR A 125 7.50 -1.92 -18.64
N ARG A 126 6.88 -3.11 -18.70
CA ARG A 126 5.55 -3.31 -19.28
C ARG A 126 4.46 -3.16 -18.22
N LYS A 127 3.67 -2.09 -18.32
CA LYS A 127 2.51 -1.82 -17.44
C LYS A 127 1.52 -2.99 -17.35
N THR A 128 1.24 -3.69 -18.45
CA THR A 128 0.28 -4.80 -18.49
C THR A 128 0.71 -6.02 -17.66
N SER A 129 1.99 -6.13 -17.32
CA SER A 129 2.51 -7.20 -16.46
C SER A 129 2.87 -6.73 -15.06
N ALA A 130 2.80 -5.42 -14.79
CA ALA A 130 3.14 -4.85 -13.50
C ALA A 130 2.05 -5.12 -12.45
N SER A 131 2.45 -5.19 -11.19
CA SER A 131 1.53 -5.15 -10.07
C SER A 131 0.97 -3.73 -9.93
N ARG A 132 -0.29 -3.63 -9.53
CA ARG A 132 -1.03 -2.36 -9.41
C ARG A 132 -1.89 -2.32 -8.15
N CYS A 133 -2.18 -1.13 -7.67
CA CYS A 133 -3.18 -0.87 -6.65
C CYS A 133 -4.45 -0.27 -7.26
N ASP A 134 -5.51 -0.21 -6.48
CA ASP A 134 -6.79 0.33 -6.94
C ASP A 134 -6.80 1.86 -6.93
N PHE A 135 -6.18 2.46 -5.92
CA PHE A 135 -5.95 3.90 -5.87
C PHE A 135 -4.69 4.23 -5.05
N ALA A 136 -4.11 5.40 -5.31
CA ALA A 136 -2.98 5.92 -4.56
C ALA A 136 -3.13 7.43 -4.36
N PHE A 137 -2.51 7.94 -3.31
CA PHE A 137 -2.43 9.38 -3.09
C PHE A 137 -1.05 9.80 -2.56
N LYS A 138 -0.73 11.08 -2.73
CA LYS A 138 0.50 11.69 -2.22
C LYS A 138 0.19 12.72 -1.12
N GLN A 139 0.93 12.63 -0.02
CA GLN A 139 0.86 13.58 1.09
C GLN A 139 2.24 13.80 1.67
N LYS A 140 2.74 15.05 1.66
CA LYS A 140 4.05 15.43 2.22
C LYS A 140 5.17 14.58 1.64
N GLU A 141 5.26 14.54 0.32
CA GLU A 141 6.23 13.76 -0.46
C GLU A 141 6.07 12.23 -0.40
N GLN A 142 5.36 11.69 0.60
CA GLN A 142 5.10 10.25 0.71
C GLN A 142 3.92 9.81 -0.16
N SER A 143 4.12 8.71 -0.89
CA SER A 143 3.05 8.05 -1.66
C SER A 143 2.44 6.90 -0.86
N TYR A 144 1.11 6.81 -0.88
CA TYR A 144 0.32 5.78 -0.22
C TYR A 144 -0.52 5.03 -1.25
N PHE A 145 -0.43 3.70 -1.26
CA PHE A 145 -1.06 2.82 -2.23
C PHE A 145 -2.09 1.93 -1.53
N PHE A 146 -3.29 1.83 -2.11
CA PHE A 146 -4.40 1.10 -1.52
C PHE A 146 -4.97 0.07 -2.48
N GLU A 147 -5.11 -1.15 -1.97
CA GLU A 147 -5.83 -2.22 -2.62
C GLU A 147 -7.13 -2.49 -1.90
N LEU A 148 -8.19 -2.74 -2.65
CA LEU A 148 -9.53 -2.93 -2.14
C LEU A 148 -10.05 -4.34 -2.50
N ARG A 149 -10.50 -5.04 -1.46
CA ARG A 149 -11.24 -6.29 -1.56
C ARG A 149 -12.63 -6.09 -0.98
N CYS A 150 -13.64 -6.27 -1.82
CA CYS A 150 -15.03 -6.22 -1.41
C CYS A 150 -15.61 -7.63 -1.33
N SER A 151 -16.43 -7.86 -0.32
CA SER A 151 -17.00 -9.18 -0.03
C SER A 151 -18.27 -9.04 0.80
N HIS A 152 -19.19 -9.98 0.60
CA HIS A 152 -20.29 -10.20 1.53
C HIS A 152 -19.84 -11.10 2.69
N THR A 153 -20.47 -11.01 3.85
CA THR A 153 -20.20 -11.92 4.98
C THR A 153 -20.28 -13.40 4.58
N ASP A 154 -21.25 -13.74 3.74
CA ASP A 154 -21.49 -15.09 3.23
C ASP A 154 -20.30 -15.63 2.41
N THR A 155 -19.39 -14.75 2.00
CA THR A 155 -18.22 -15.06 1.18
C THR A 155 -17.03 -15.52 2.02
N TYR A 156 -16.84 -14.99 3.24
CA TYR A 156 -15.71 -15.38 4.10
C TYR A 156 -15.85 -16.76 4.74
N THR A 157 -17.07 -17.31 4.73
CA THR A 157 -17.28 -18.74 5.03
C THR A 157 -16.61 -19.65 4.00
N LYS A 158 -16.29 -19.14 2.80
CA LYS A 158 -15.60 -19.89 1.75
C LYS A 158 -14.09 -19.67 1.88
N GLN A 159 -13.37 -20.74 2.20
CA GLN A 159 -11.90 -20.75 2.34
C GLN A 159 -11.17 -20.08 1.16
N LYS A 160 -11.72 -20.16 -0.06
CA LYS A 160 -11.13 -19.58 -1.27
C LYS A 160 -10.93 -18.06 -1.18
N ASP A 161 -11.90 -17.33 -0.63
CA ASP A 161 -11.82 -15.86 -0.62
C ASP A 161 -10.94 -15.35 0.52
N LEU A 162 -10.90 -16.07 1.64
CA LEU A 162 -9.92 -15.84 2.70
C LEU A 162 -8.49 -16.08 2.18
N ASN A 163 -8.27 -17.16 1.43
CA ASN A 163 -6.96 -17.45 0.84
C ASN A 163 -6.51 -16.34 -0.14
N LYS A 164 -7.42 -15.69 -0.85
CA LYS A 164 -7.07 -14.52 -1.68
C LYS A 164 -6.61 -13.34 -0.83
N CYS A 165 -7.28 -13.07 0.29
CA CYS A 165 -6.89 -12.00 1.20
C CYS A 165 -5.49 -12.25 1.79
N LEU A 166 -5.21 -13.50 2.19
CA LEU A 166 -3.88 -13.89 2.65
C LEU A 166 -2.83 -13.74 1.54
N ALA A 167 -3.12 -14.20 0.32
CA ALA A 167 -2.22 -14.04 -0.81
C ALA A 167 -1.93 -12.57 -1.15
N ASP A 168 -2.90 -11.66 -0.95
CA ASP A 168 -2.64 -10.22 -1.10
C ASP A 168 -1.73 -9.68 -0.01
N ILE A 169 -1.95 -10.07 1.25
CA ILE A 169 -1.07 -9.69 2.37
C ILE A 169 0.36 -10.15 2.10
N GLU A 170 0.55 -11.42 1.71
CA GLU A 170 1.86 -11.97 1.37
C GLU A 170 2.51 -11.22 0.20
N ARG A 171 1.75 -10.94 -0.86
CA ARG A 171 2.24 -10.17 -2.00
C ARG A 171 2.63 -8.74 -1.61
N ILE A 172 1.82 -8.07 -0.78
CA ILE A 172 2.11 -6.72 -0.30
C ILE A 172 3.39 -6.72 0.53
N ASN A 173 3.59 -7.72 1.39
CA ASN A 173 4.84 -7.89 2.13
C ASN A 173 6.04 -8.09 1.21
N ALA A 174 5.90 -8.90 0.15
CA ALA A 174 6.96 -9.09 -0.83
C ALA A 174 7.30 -7.77 -1.55
N LEU A 175 6.28 -7.01 -1.98
CA LEU A 175 6.47 -5.69 -2.61
C LEU A 175 7.15 -4.69 -1.67
N LYS A 176 6.73 -4.61 -0.41
CA LYS A 176 7.33 -3.75 0.63
C LYS A 176 8.77 -4.16 0.93
N ALA A 177 9.07 -5.46 0.97
CA ALA A 177 10.42 -5.96 1.15
C ALA A 177 11.35 -5.58 -0.04
N ALA A 178 10.82 -5.61 -1.27
CA ALA A 178 11.57 -5.20 -2.46
C ALA A 178 11.72 -3.68 -2.61
N ASN A 179 10.76 -2.90 -2.09
CA ASN A 179 10.82 -1.44 -2.06
C ASN A 179 10.26 -0.91 -0.72
N PRO A 180 11.13 -0.73 0.30
CA PRO A 180 10.71 -0.29 1.64
C PRO A 180 10.04 1.08 1.68
N GLU A 181 10.24 1.93 0.67
CA GLU A 181 9.61 3.26 0.58
C GLU A 181 8.12 3.20 0.19
N LEU A 182 7.63 2.06 -0.33
CA LEU A 182 6.22 1.91 -0.69
C LEU A 182 5.35 1.81 0.55
N GLU A 183 4.43 2.73 0.76
CA GLU A 183 3.42 2.59 1.81
C GLU A 183 2.18 1.91 1.22
N ILE A 184 2.06 0.60 1.40
CA ILE A 184 1.00 -0.20 0.79
C ILE A 184 0.03 -0.69 1.86
N ALA A 185 -1.27 -0.51 1.61
CA ALA A 185 -2.34 -1.02 2.46
C ALA A 185 -3.35 -1.85 1.67
N CYS A 186 -3.88 -2.90 2.31
CA CYS A 186 -5.01 -3.67 1.82
C CYS A 186 -6.24 -3.36 2.66
N LEU A 187 -7.33 -2.95 2.00
CA LEU A 187 -8.62 -2.67 2.57
C LEU A 187 -9.58 -3.85 2.32
N PHE A 188 -10.14 -4.38 3.39
CA PHE A 188 -11.16 -5.42 3.37
C PHE A 188 -12.53 -4.78 3.66
N ALA A 189 -13.31 -4.58 2.62
CA ALA A 189 -14.67 -4.06 2.69
C ALA A 189 -15.67 -5.21 2.80
N ILE A 190 -16.12 -5.47 4.03
CA ILE A 190 -16.99 -6.60 4.37
C ILE A 190 -18.39 -6.08 4.64
N TYR A 191 -19.38 -6.51 3.84
CA TYR A 191 -20.77 -6.11 4.05
C TYR A 191 -21.65 -7.27 4.51
N GLY A 192 -22.38 -7.06 5.60
CA GLY A 192 -23.37 -8.00 6.10
C GLY A 192 -23.44 -8.06 7.62
N VAL A 193 -23.86 -9.21 8.15
CA VAL A 193 -23.91 -9.49 9.58
C VAL A 193 -22.83 -10.50 9.90
N LEU A 194 -21.78 -10.08 10.62
CA LEU A 194 -20.70 -10.99 11.02
C LEU A 194 -21.22 -12.03 12.01
N THR A 195 -20.90 -13.28 11.74
CA THR A 195 -21.10 -14.42 12.63
C THR A 195 -19.83 -14.71 13.43
N PRO A 196 -19.91 -15.49 14.53
CA PRO A 196 -18.72 -15.97 15.23
C PRO A 196 -17.74 -16.75 14.33
N GLN A 197 -18.26 -17.46 13.33
CA GLN A 197 -17.46 -18.18 12.34
C GLN A 197 -16.66 -17.21 11.47
N ASP A 198 -17.27 -16.10 11.04
CA ASP A 198 -16.58 -15.08 10.25
C ASP A 198 -15.45 -14.43 11.05
N THR A 199 -15.70 -14.06 12.30
CA THR A 199 -14.66 -13.49 13.18
C THR A 199 -13.50 -14.46 13.38
N LYS A 200 -13.79 -15.76 13.52
CA LYS A 200 -12.76 -16.81 13.59
C LYS A 200 -11.97 -16.94 12.28
N ALA A 201 -12.60 -16.74 11.13
CA ALA A 201 -11.89 -16.72 9.85
C ALA A 201 -11.01 -15.46 9.71
N LEU A 202 -11.54 -14.30 10.13
CA LEU A 202 -10.85 -13.01 10.09
C LEU A 202 -9.64 -12.93 11.03
N SER A 203 -9.57 -13.74 12.09
CA SER A 203 -8.36 -13.83 12.94
C SER A 203 -7.14 -14.37 12.19
N LEU A 204 -7.32 -15.04 11.04
CA LEU A 204 -6.21 -15.38 10.16
C LEU A 204 -5.58 -14.14 9.50
N LEU A 205 -6.34 -13.05 9.36
CA LEU A 205 -5.88 -11.75 8.85
C LEU A 205 -5.44 -10.80 9.99
N ASP A 206 -5.63 -11.20 11.24
CA ASP A 206 -5.35 -10.40 12.43
C ASP A 206 -4.82 -11.27 13.58
N ASN A 207 -3.50 -11.41 13.61
CA ASN A 207 -2.76 -12.27 14.52
C ASN A 207 -1.43 -11.60 14.95
N ASN A 208 -0.43 -12.39 15.35
CA ASN A 208 0.87 -11.85 15.79
C ASN A 208 1.77 -11.44 14.61
N GLN A 209 1.51 -11.95 13.41
CA GLN A 209 2.23 -11.60 12.17
C GLN A 209 1.52 -10.45 11.44
N PHE A 210 0.18 -10.46 11.42
CA PHE A 210 -0.62 -9.46 10.74
C PHE A 210 -1.42 -8.65 11.75
N CYS A 211 -1.23 -7.33 11.75
CA CYS A 211 -2.03 -6.43 12.57
C CYS A 211 -3.03 -5.70 11.68
N SER A 212 -4.29 -6.14 11.71
CA SER A 212 -5.36 -5.52 10.93
C SER A 212 -6.33 -4.81 11.86
N TYR A 213 -6.67 -3.56 11.51
CA TYR A 213 -7.67 -2.78 12.23
C TYR A 213 -8.97 -2.76 11.43
N ALA A 214 -10.09 -2.59 12.10
CA ALA A 214 -11.39 -2.51 11.47
C ALA A 214 -12.18 -1.33 12.00
N LEU A 215 -12.84 -0.62 11.09
CA LEU A 215 -13.85 0.39 11.39
C LEU A 215 -15.25 -0.24 11.32
N ASP A 216 -15.96 -0.19 12.44
CA ASP A 216 -17.38 -0.58 12.56
C ASP A 216 -18.25 0.67 12.75
N PRO A 217 -19.04 1.08 11.74
CA PRO A 217 -19.82 2.32 11.80
C PRO A 217 -21.00 2.24 12.78
N ASN A 218 -21.36 1.05 13.27
CA ASN A 218 -22.41 0.91 14.28
C ASN A 218 -21.92 1.20 15.71
N LEU A 219 -20.62 1.42 15.88
CA LEU A 219 -20.01 1.78 17.14
C LEU A 219 -19.62 3.27 17.12
N THR A 220 -19.67 3.92 18.28
CA THR A 220 -19.37 5.34 18.43
C THR A 220 -18.11 5.57 19.27
N GLY A 221 -17.42 6.69 19.01
CA GLY A 221 -16.21 7.07 19.75
C GLY A 221 -15.03 6.13 19.47
N SER A 222 -14.13 6.00 20.44
CA SER A 222 -12.89 5.21 20.29
C SER A 222 -13.11 3.70 20.07
N SER A 223 -14.31 3.18 20.38
CA SER A 223 -14.64 1.77 20.15
C SER A 223 -14.99 1.42 18.70
N SER A 224 -15.17 2.44 17.85
CA SER A 224 -15.47 2.26 16.42
C SER A 224 -14.33 1.70 15.61
N ILE A 225 -13.09 1.90 16.05
CA ILE A 225 -11.91 1.31 15.45
C ILE A 225 -11.34 0.30 16.43
N SER A 226 -11.29 -0.96 16.02
CA SER A 226 -10.78 -2.05 16.84
C SER A 226 -9.89 -2.99 16.02
N ARG A 227 -9.29 -3.98 16.66
CA ARG A 227 -8.64 -5.07 15.92
C ARG A 227 -9.69 -5.85 15.11
N LEU A 228 -9.35 -6.26 13.90
CA LEU A 228 -10.28 -6.93 12.98
C LEU A 228 -10.89 -8.20 13.58
N ALA A 229 -10.13 -8.96 14.37
CA ALA A 229 -10.63 -10.13 15.09
C ALA A 229 -11.60 -9.79 16.26
N HIS A 230 -11.72 -8.52 16.65
CA HIS A 230 -12.55 -8.07 17.77
C HIS A 230 -13.82 -7.33 17.30
N VAL A 231 -14.13 -7.33 16.00
CA VAL A 231 -15.35 -6.70 15.50
C VAL A 231 -16.59 -7.42 16.03
N LYS A 232 -17.62 -6.64 16.37
CA LYS A 232 -18.85 -7.14 16.98
C LYS A 232 -19.64 -8.04 16.03
N HIS A 233 -19.99 -9.23 16.49
CA HIS A 233 -20.74 -10.25 15.72
C HIS A 233 -22.28 -10.10 15.81
N SER A 234 -22.79 -8.92 16.17
CA SER A 234 -24.23 -8.70 16.31
C SER A 234 -24.67 -7.35 15.75
N GLY A 235 -25.94 -7.28 15.33
CA GLY A 235 -26.55 -6.06 14.81
C GLY A 235 -27.15 -6.23 13.42
N LYS A 236 -27.41 -5.09 12.77
CA LYS A 236 -27.93 -5.01 11.40
C LYS A 236 -26.81 -5.17 10.37
N PRO A 237 -27.13 -5.56 9.12
CA PRO A 237 -26.18 -5.56 8.02
C PRO A 237 -25.50 -4.20 7.87
N ARG A 238 -24.17 -4.20 7.76
CA ARG A 238 -23.37 -2.97 7.66
C ARG A 238 -22.07 -3.23 6.91
N LEU A 239 -21.45 -2.15 6.42
CA LEU A 239 -20.10 -2.19 5.89
C LEU A 239 -19.11 -2.10 7.07
N ILE A 240 -18.17 -3.04 7.12
CA ILE A 240 -17.00 -3.03 7.99
C ILE A 240 -15.79 -2.84 7.09
N LEU A 241 -14.91 -1.89 7.45
CA LEU A 241 -13.68 -1.62 6.72
C LEU A 241 -12.50 -2.11 7.53
N GLY A 242 -11.98 -3.29 7.18
CA GLY A 242 -10.69 -3.78 7.64
C GLY A 242 -9.54 -3.12 6.87
N MET A 243 -8.41 -2.92 7.53
CA MET A 243 -7.19 -2.41 6.92
C MET A 243 -5.99 -3.15 7.47
N TYR A 244 -5.21 -3.73 6.56
CA TYR A 244 -3.86 -4.19 6.78
C TYR A 244 -2.88 -3.18 6.15
N SER A 245 -1.77 -2.90 6.83
CA SER A 245 -0.68 -2.06 6.31
C SER A 245 0.64 -2.78 6.56
N ALA A 246 1.47 -2.89 5.53
CA ALA A 246 2.83 -3.43 5.62
C ALA A 246 3.87 -2.33 5.88
#